data_AF-A0A2N0Z343-F1
#
_entry.id   AF-A0A2N0Z343-F1
#
_cell.length_a   1.000
_cell.length_b   1.000
_cell.length_c   1.000
_cell.angle_alpha   90.00
_cell.angle_beta   90.00
_cell.angle_gamma   90.00
#
_symmetry.space_group_name_H-M   'P 1'
#
loop_
_entity.id
_entity.type
_entity.pdbx_description
1 polymer ?
#
loop_
_entity_poly.entity_id
_entity_poly.type
_entity_poly.pdbx_seq_one_letter_code
_entity_poly.pdbx_strand_id
1 'polypeptide(L)'
;MNHSQKLIEVLTELKSAAMSITNELEYRETVDKYDIMFVGSKFNKINTMELRHSLSKVFHYEISTEDMINEMPKVLSSLEMKFEALVLAEDHSKLAGYYVELF
;
A
#
# COMPACT_ATOMS: atom_id res chain seq x y z
N MET A 1 16.52 5.77 8.96
CA MET A 1 15.32 4.90 8.95
C MET A 1 15.47 3.92 7.81
N ASN A 2 15.30 2.61 8.04
CA ASN A 2 15.35 1.61 6.96
C ASN A 2 13.99 1.47 6.27
N HIS A 3 13.96 0.82 5.09
CA HIS A 3 12.74 0.63 4.29
C HIS A 3 11.63 -0.06 5.10
N SER A 4 11.93 -1.20 5.73
CA SER A 4 11.02 -1.91 6.62
C SER A 4 10.30 -1.00 7.64
N GLN A 5 11.05 -0.17 8.39
CA GLN A 5 10.48 0.73 9.41
C GLN A 5 9.53 1.76 8.80
N LYS A 6 9.92 2.39 7.69
CA LYS A 6 9.06 3.39 7.05
C LYS A 6 7.82 2.77 6.44
N LEU A 7 7.95 1.60 5.82
CA LEU A 7 6.82 0.85 5.28
C LEU A 7 5.83 0.46 6.38
N ILE A 8 6.32 -0.02 7.53
CA ILE A 8 5.49 -0.33 8.70
C ILE A 8 4.71 0.90 9.18
N GLU A 9 5.39 2.04 9.33
CA GLU A 9 4.79 3.30 9.75
C GLU A 9 3.66 3.71 8.80
N VAL A 10 3.95 3.78 7.49
CA VAL A 10 2.98 4.20 6.48
C VAL A 10 1.82 3.22 6.36
N LEU A 11 2.06 1.91 6.34
CA LEU A 11 0.99 0.92 6.25
C LEU A 11 0.08 0.93 7.48
N THR A 12 0.62 1.20 8.66
CA THR A 12 -0.17 1.35 9.89
C THR A 12 -1.05 2.61 9.84
N GLU A 13 -0.51 3.71 9.31
CA GLU A 13 -1.27 4.94 9.08
C GLU A 13 -2.39 4.72 8.06
N LEU A 14 -2.09 4.11 6.91
CA LEU A 14 -3.07 3.83 5.86
C LEU A 14 -4.15 2.86 6.34
N LYS A 15 -3.80 1.84 7.14
CA LYS A 15 -4.78 0.96 7.79
C LYS A 15 -5.74 1.75 8.67
N SER A 16 -5.21 2.63 9.51
CA SER A 16 -6.02 3.46 10.42
C SER A 16 -6.92 4.42 9.64
N ALA A 17 -6.38 5.05 8.59
CA ALA A 17 -7.14 5.94 7.71
C ALA A 17 -8.28 5.19 7.01
N ALA A 18 -8.00 4.02 6.41
CA ALA A 18 -9.00 3.20 5.76
C ALA A 18 -10.12 2.75 6.71
N MET A 19 -9.79 2.37 7.95
CA MET A 19 -10.77 2.00 8.97
C MET A 19 -11.65 3.17 9.43
N SER A 20 -11.21 4.41 9.22
CA SER A 20 -11.96 5.62 9.58
C SER A 20 -12.97 6.05 8.52
N ILE A 21 -12.93 5.46 7.32
CA ILE A 21 -13.85 5.81 6.22
C ILE A 21 -15.23 5.22 6.48
N THR A 22 -16.22 6.08 6.65
CA THR A 22 -17.62 5.69 6.87
C THR A 22 -18.56 6.12 5.75
N ASN A 23 -18.14 7.06 4.91
CA ASN A 23 -18.94 7.61 3.82
C ASN A 23 -18.08 8.06 2.63
N GLU A 24 -18.75 8.44 1.53
CA GLU A 24 -18.10 8.80 0.27
C GLU A 24 -17.23 10.06 0.37
N LEU A 25 -17.62 11.04 1.20
CA LEU A 25 -16.84 12.27 1.37
C LEU A 25 -15.50 11.96 2.04
N GLU A 26 -15.53 11.25 3.16
CA GLU A 26 -14.32 10.79 3.86
C GLU A 26 -13.44 9.92 2.98
N TYR A 27 -14.05 9.07 2.14
CA TYR A 27 -13.32 8.29 1.15
C TYR A 27 -12.53 9.18 0.20
N ARG A 28 -13.18 10.17 -0.43
CA ARG A 28 -12.55 11.09 -1.38
C ARG A 28 -11.44 11.90 -0.71
N GLU A 29 -11.70 12.45 0.47
CA GLU A 29 -10.70 13.20 1.25
C GLU A 29 -9.48 12.33 1.59
N THR A 30 -9.70 11.06 1.94
CA THR A 30 -8.62 10.11 2.26
C THR A 30 -7.80 9.74 1.02
N VAL A 31 -8.46 9.49 -0.11
CA VAL A 31 -7.78 9.22 -1.40
C VAL A 31 -6.93 10.42 -1.82
N ASP A 32 -7.50 11.64 -1.76
CA ASP A 32 -6.79 12.86 -2.13
C ASP A 32 -5.61 13.15 -1.19
N LYS A 33 -5.78 12.90 0.12
CA LYS A 33 -4.73 13.10 1.13
C LYS A 33 -3.52 12.20 0.89
N TYR A 34 -3.75 10.94 0.53
CA TYR A 34 -2.70 9.93 0.43
C TYR A 34 -2.25 9.66 -1.01
N ASP A 35 -2.88 10.24 -2.03
CA ASP A 35 -2.63 9.97 -3.45
C ASP A 35 -2.60 8.45 -3.75
N ILE A 36 -3.58 7.73 -3.19
CA ILE A 36 -3.72 6.27 -3.30
C ILE A 36 -5.19 5.86 -3.26
N MET A 37 -5.58 4.90 -4.09
CA MET A 37 -6.92 4.33 -4.06
C MET A 37 -7.04 3.25 -3.00
N PHE A 38 -8.04 3.41 -2.12
CA PHE A 38 -8.53 2.34 -1.27
C PHE A 38 -9.69 1.63 -1.99
N VAL A 39 -9.59 0.31 -2.12
CA VAL A 39 -10.55 -0.52 -2.87
C VAL A 39 -11.08 -1.67 -2.00
N GLY A 40 -12.01 -2.44 -2.54
CA GLY A 40 -12.73 -3.50 -1.81
C GLY A 40 -13.97 -2.97 -1.10
N SER A 41 -14.83 -3.89 -0.67
CA SER A 41 -16.15 -3.57 -0.08
C SER A 41 -16.07 -2.79 1.24
N LYS A 42 -14.87 -2.73 1.86
CA LYS A 42 -14.59 -2.00 3.10
C LYS A 42 -13.44 -1.01 2.97
N PHE A 43 -13.05 -0.65 1.74
CA PHE A 43 -11.85 0.18 1.48
C PHE A 43 -10.58 -0.40 2.13
N ASN A 44 -10.54 -1.73 2.30
CA ASN A 44 -9.50 -2.42 3.05
C ASN A 44 -8.33 -2.88 2.18
N LYS A 45 -8.33 -2.57 0.88
CA LYS A 45 -7.30 -3.01 -0.05
C LYS A 45 -6.59 -1.85 -0.74
N ILE A 46 -5.29 -2.01 -0.95
CA ILE A 46 -4.46 -1.11 -1.76
C ILE A 46 -3.55 -1.93 -2.68
N ASN A 47 -2.93 -1.28 -3.66
CA ASN A 47 -1.86 -1.90 -4.45
C ASN A 47 -0.51 -1.22 -4.14
N THR A 48 0.58 -2.01 -4.16
CA THR A 48 1.90 -1.48 -3.79
C THR A 48 2.50 -0.55 -4.85
N MET A 49 2.00 -0.56 -6.09
CA MET A 49 2.49 0.34 -7.13
C MET A 49 2.08 1.79 -6.84
N GLU A 50 0.82 2.01 -6.47
CA GLU A 50 0.33 3.30 -5.99
C GLU A 50 0.92 3.66 -4.64
N LEU A 51 1.11 2.69 -3.73
CA LEU A 51 1.82 2.95 -2.47
C LEU A 51 3.22 3.50 -2.72
N ARG A 52 3.96 2.99 -3.71
CA ARG A 52 5.29 3.55 -4.06
C ARG A 52 5.19 5.01 -4.48
N HIS A 53 4.17 5.32 -5.27
CA HIS A 53 3.92 6.68 -5.74
C HIS A 53 3.57 7.63 -4.59
N SER A 54 2.67 7.18 -3.71
CA SER A 54 2.27 7.86 -2.48
C SER A 54 3.47 8.07 -1.54
N LEU A 55 4.33 7.06 -1.38
CA LEU A 55 5.56 7.17 -0.58
C LEU A 55 6.44 8.32 -1.07
N SER A 56 6.68 8.41 -2.37
CA SER A 56 7.48 9.48 -2.97
C SER A 56 6.82 10.85 -2.80
N LYS A 57 5.55 10.99 -3.20
CA LYS A 57 4.87 12.29 -3.26
C LYS A 57 4.37 12.83 -1.92
N VAL A 58 3.75 11.97 -1.12
CA VAL A 58 3.05 12.34 0.12
C VAL A 58 3.95 12.15 1.33
N PHE A 59 4.66 11.03 1.39
CA PHE A 59 5.52 10.70 2.54
C PHE A 59 6.99 11.11 2.33
N HIS A 60 7.32 11.72 1.19
CA HIS A 60 8.66 12.18 0.81
C HIS A 60 9.74 11.11 1.01
N TYR A 61 9.40 9.87 0.65
CA TYR A 61 10.22 8.70 0.83
C TYR A 61 10.40 7.93 -0.48
N GLU A 62 11.64 7.92 -0.96
CA GLU A 62 12.01 7.18 -2.16
C GLU A 62 12.38 5.73 -1.82
N ILE A 63 11.81 4.80 -2.57
CA ILE A 63 12.14 3.38 -2.52
C ILE A 63 12.08 2.82 -3.95
N SER A 64 13.06 2.01 -4.33
CA SER A 64 13.05 1.38 -5.64
C SER A 64 11.94 0.33 -5.73
N THR A 65 11.50 0.00 -6.96
CA THR A 65 10.55 -1.10 -7.17
C THR A 65 11.10 -2.42 -6.62
N GLU A 66 12.39 -2.68 -6.82
CA GLU A 66 13.06 -3.89 -6.35
C GLU A 66 13.10 -3.97 -4.82
N ASP A 67 13.53 -2.90 -4.16
CA ASP A 67 13.54 -2.82 -2.69
C ASP A 67 12.13 -2.98 -2.12
N MET A 68 11.14 -2.33 -2.75
CA MET A 68 9.76 -2.45 -2.32
C MET A 68 9.26 -3.89 -2.45
N ILE A 69 9.50 -4.55 -3.58
CA ILE A 69 9.10 -5.94 -3.81
C ILE A 69 9.74 -6.89 -2.79
N ASN A 70 11.02 -6.68 -2.49
CA ASN A 70 11.80 -7.52 -1.60
C ASN A 70 11.40 -7.33 -0.12
N GLU A 71 11.14 -6.10 0.30
CA GLU A 71 10.81 -5.78 1.69
C GLU A 71 9.35 -6.10 2.04
N MET A 72 8.42 -5.98 1.08
CA MET A 72 6.99 -6.01 1.36
C MET A 72 6.50 -7.31 2.02
N PRO A 73 6.86 -8.52 1.57
CA PRO A 73 6.36 -9.76 2.20
C PRO A 73 6.66 -9.83 3.69
N LYS A 74 7.86 -9.41 4.10
CA LYS A 74 8.29 -9.39 5.50
C LYS A 74 7.52 -8.34 6.30
N VAL A 75 7.38 -7.13 5.75
CA VAL A 75 6.64 -6.04 6.39
C VAL A 75 5.17 -6.42 6.57
N LEU A 76 4.51 -6.91 5.53
CA LEU A 76 3.09 -7.28 5.58
C LEU A 76 2.84 -8.44 6.55
N SER A 77 3.72 -9.44 6.56
CA SER A 77 3.65 -10.53 7.53
C SER A 77 3.77 -10.03 8.97
N SER A 78 4.64 -9.04 9.24
CA SER A 78 4.79 -8.44 10.58
C SER A 78 3.58 -7.62 11.04
N LEU A 79 2.74 -7.19 10.10
CA LEU A 79 1.50 -6.44 10.33
C LEU A 79 0.25 -7.33 10.26
N GLU A 80 0.43 -8.65 10.09
CA GLU A 80 -0.65 -9.62 9.88
C GLU A 80 -1.57 -9.27 8.70
N MET A 81 -1.04 -8.57 7.69
CA MET A 81 -1.75 -8.18 6.47
C MET A 81 -1.67 -9.29 5.44
N LYS A 82 -2.80 -9.62 4.82
CA LYS A 82 -2.82 -10.58 3.70
C LYS A 82 -2.38 -9.87 2.43
N PHE A 83 -1.76 -10.62 1.53
CA PHE A 83 -1.35 -10.08 0.26
C PHE A 83 -1.35 -11.12 -0.86
N GLU A 84 -1.53 -10.63 -2.07
CA GLU A 84 -1.51 -11.40 -3.31
C GLU A 84 -0.52 -10.76 -4.27
N ALA A 85 0.26 -11.59 -4.98
CA ALA A 85 1.21 -11.10 -5.96
C ALA A 85 0.49 -10.41 -7.13
N LEU A 86 0.99 -9.24 -7.51
CA LEU A 86 0.62 -8.53 -8.74
C LEU A 86 1.69 -8.77 -9.79
N VAL A 87 1.32 -9.33 -10.94
CA VAL A 87 2.24 -9.57 -12.06
C VAL A 87 1.93 -8.65 -13.24
N LEU A 88 2.93 -8.40 -14.09
CA LEU A 88 2.73 -7.61 -15.31
C LEU A 88 1.82 -8.34 -16.29
N ALA A 89 0.84 -7.65 -16.88
CA ALA A 89 -0.09 -8.25 -17.84
C ALA A 89 0.59 -8.77 -19.12
N GLU A 90 1.67 -8.09 -19.53
CA GLU A 90 2.49 -8.49 -20.69
C GLU A 90 3.42 -9.67 -20.39
N ASP A 91 3.72 -9.92 -19.11
CA ASP A 91 4.63 -10.98 -18.66
C ASP A 91 4.27 -11.43 -17.23
N HIS A 92 3.44 -12.47 -17.14
CA HIS A 92 2.98 -13.01 -15.86
C HIS A 92 4.09 -13.66 -15.01
N SER A 93 5.31 -13.81 -15.54
CA SER A 93 6.46 -14.27 -14.76
C SER A 93 7.11 -13.14 -13.94
N LYS A 94 6.81 -11.89 -14.27
CA LYS A 94 7.39 -10.71 -13.61
C LYS A 94 6.46 -10.15 -12.55
N LEU A 95 6.94 -10.18 -11.32
CA LEU A 95 6.31 -9.53 -10.19
C LEU A 95 6.40 -8.00 -10.33
N ALA A 96 5.26 -7.34 -10.30
CA ALA A 96 5.10 -5.89 -10.35
C ALA A 96 4.86 -5.28 -8.96
N GLY A 97 4.35 -6.07 -8.02
CA GLY A 97 4.03 -5.63 -6.66
C GLY A 97 3.09 -6.60 -5.97
N TYR A 98 2.24 -6.08 -5.08
CA TYR A 98 1.24 -6.84 -4.35
C TYR A 98 -0.07 -6.08 -4.21
N TYR A 99 -1.18 -6.81 -4.24
CA TYR A 99 -2.41 -6.36 -3.62
C TYR A 99 -2.33 -6.66 -2.13
N VAL A 100 -2.64 -5.67 -1.31
CA VAL A 100 -2.54 -5.76 0.15
C VAL A 100 -3.92 -5.59 0.75
N GLU A 101 -4.31 -6.47 1.67
CA GLU A 101 -5.48 -6.34 2.53
C GLU A 101 -5.02 -5.83 3.91
N LEU A 102 -5.40 -4.59 4.23
CA LEU A 102 -4.95 -3.85 5.42
C LEU A 102 -5.59 -4.38 6.73
N PHE A 103 -6.82 -4.89 6.65
CA PHE A 103 -7.60 -5.45 7.75
C PHE A 103 -8.77 -6.30 7.27
#